data_AF-A0A959PJH1-F1
#
_entry.id   AF-A0A959PJH1-F1
#
_cell.length_a   1.000
_cell.length_b   1.000
_cell.length_c   1.000
_cell.angle_alpha   90.00
_cell.angle_beta   90.00
_cell.angle_gamma   90.00
#
_symmetry.space_group_name_H-M   'P 1'
#
loop_
_entity.id
_entity.type
_entity.pdbx_description
1 polymer ?
#
loop_
_entity_poly.entity_id
_entity_poly.type
_entity_poly.pdbx_seq_one_letter_code
_entity_poly.pdbx_strand_id
1 'polypeptide(L)'
;MKTKFYYKVEPDDLFNYKHIQSQGQGSYKTAIAGFAAGMSSLGIIISLFIWWPGVKLFVILFIIMVLVMGQFIKQDDKKARIKTAKEEAEKLSSRLNEIIARSNEIINQILPYFEASAKKSIEFAKVDFVDNALSPFWDRIEESSNFLGCYKDAVEQLIINGEIYSKILEEKKHNFPLPFPIETNISISSSILDDYNFVIRKAQTKFEFANIWEHRKTQKILIAGFSNLEQAIHRMKDEILSAISNLRYSIDSGFKELNNIQVEQLRTFENGQRVINGTLETMDKKLYYLQYRKKPNTPFIRPMID
;
A
#
# COMPACT_ATOMS: atom_id res chain seq x y z
N MET A 1 -14.39 -19.87 13.35
CA MET A 1 -14.78 -19.34 12.03
C MET A 1 -14.02 -18.03 11.80
N LYS A 2 -12.98 -18.01 10.95
CA LYS A 2 -12.30 -16.75 10.58
C LYS A 2 -13.11 -16.10 9.46
N THR A 3 -13.82 -15.03 9.77
CA THR A 3 -14.39 -14.13 8.76
C THR A 3 -13.22 -13.58 7.93
N LYS A 4 -13.09 -14.05 6.68
CA LYS A 4 -12.20 -13.42 5.69
C LYS A 4 -12.81 -12.06 5.37
N PHE A 5 -12.38 -11.02 6.08
CA PHE A 5 -12.63 -9.65 5.66
C PHE A 5 -11.92 -9.44 4.32
N TYR A 6 -12.69 -9.25 3.25
CA TYR A 6 -12.15 -9.07 1.90
C TYR A 6 -11.90 -7.58 1.69
N TYR A 7 -10.74 -7.11 2.13
CA TYR A 7 -10.34 -5.72 1.94
C TYR A 7 -9.92 -5.48 0.48
N LYS A 8 -10.34 -4.33 -0.06
CA LYS A 8 -10.18 -3.96 -1.45
C LYS A 8 -9.83 -2.48 -1.59
N VAL A 9 -8.84 -2.22 -2.44
CA VAL A 9 -8.53 -0.91 -2.99
C VAL A 9 -9.55 -0.63 -4.10
N GLU A 10 -10.18 0.54 -4.07
CA GLU A 10 -11.07 0.94 -5.15
C GLU A 10 -10.23 1.28 -6.39
N PRO A 11 -10.65 0.85 -7.60
CA PRO A 11 -10.01 1.36 -8.82
C PRO A 11 -10.15 2.88 -8.82
N ASP A 12 -9.08 3.60 -9.20
CA ASP A 12 -9.14 5.06 -9.34
C ASP A 12 -10.20 5.42 -10.40
N ASP A 13 -11.42 5.65 -9.96
CA ASP A 13 -12.51 6.11 -10.81
C ASP A 13 -12.13 7.46 -11.39
N LEU A 14 -11.80 7.51 -12.69
CA LEU A 14 -12.15 8.48 -13.74
C LEU A 14 -12.31 10.00 -13.41
N PHE A 15 -11.94 10.51 -12.23
CA PHE A 15 -12.12 11.91 -11.82
C PHE A 15 -10.91 12.78 -12.18
N ASN A 16 -9.76 12.18 -12.48
CA ASN A 16 -8.58 12.91 -12.94
C ASN A 16 -8.46 12.97 -14.47
N TYR A 17 -9.57 12.81 -15.21
CA TYR A 17 -9.56 12.81 -16.68
C TYR A 17 -9.47 14.19 -17.34
N LYS A 18 -9.49 15.27 -16.56
CA LYS A 18 -9.38 16.62 -17.13
C LYS A 18 -7.94 17.02 -17.48
N HIS A 19 -6.92 16.25 -17.07
CA HIS A 19 -5.52 16.63 -17.28
C HIS A 19 -4.71 15.78 -18.29
N ILE A 20 -5.26 14.69 -18.85
CA ILE A 20 -4.52 13.79 -19.77
C ILE A 20 -5.24 13.68 -21.14
N GLN A 21 -5.63 14.81 -21.72
CA GLN A 21 -6.15 14.86 -23.10
C GLN A 21 -5.09 15.23 -24.16
N SER A 22 -3.80 15.28 -23.84
CA SER A 22 -2.75 15.69 -24.80
C SER A 22 -1.90 14.57 -25.40
N GLN A 23 -2.06 13.30 -25.04
CA GLN A 23 -1.25 12.18 -25.60
C GLN A 23 -2.05 11.16 -26.42
N GLY A 24 -3.10 11.60 -27.09
CA GLY A 24 -3.92 10.79 -28.01
C GLY A 24 -3.74 11.11 -29.49
N GLN A 25 -2.61 11.70 -29.92
CA GLN A 25 -2.31 11.89 -31.35
C GLN A 25 -1.46 10.73 -31.88
N GLY A 26 -2.05 9.54 -31.97
CA GLY A 26 -1.34 8.37 -32.54
C GLY A 26 -2.20 7.46 -33.42
N SER A 27 -3.52 7.41 -33.21
CA SER A 27 -4.34 6.32 -33.77
C SER A 27 -5.40 6.75 -34.80
N TYR A 28 -5.20 7.89 -35.47
CA TYR A 28 -6.01 8.21 -36.67
C TYR A 28 -5.33 7.79 -37.97
N LYS A 29 -3.99 7.62 -37.98
CA LYS A 29 -3.23 7.26 -39.18
C LYS A 29 -3.39 5.77 -39.57
N THR A 30 -3.57 4.88 -38.61
CA THR A 30 -3.76 3.44 -38.84
C THR A 30 -5.18 3.09 -39.30
N ALA A 31 -6.20 3.78 -38.79
CA ALA A 31 -7.59 3.61 -39.24
C ALA A 31 -7.80 4.10 -40.68
N ILE A 32 -7.10 5.17 -41.09
CA ILE A 32 -7.14 5.67 -42.49
C ILE A 32 -6.41 4.71 -43.44
N ALA A 33 -5.32 4.07 -42.99
CA ALA A 33 -4.58 3.10 -43.79
C ALA A 33 -5.38 1.82 -44.08
N GLY A 34 -6.20 1.35 -43.13
CA GLY A 34 -7.13 0.24 -43.34
C GLY A 34 -8.25 0.55 -44.35
N PHE A 35 -8.72 1.80 -44.39
CA PHE A 35 -9.77 2.23 -45.33
C PHE A 35 -9.29 2.38 -46.78
N ALA A 36 -8.03 2.78 -46.99
CA ALA A 36 -7.45 2.84 -48.33
C ALA A 36 -7.32 1.45 -48.99
N ALA A 37 -7.14 0.40 -48.19
CA ALA A 37 -7.12 -0.99 -48.65
C ALA A 37 -8.53 -1.60 -48.85
N GLY A 38 -9.56 -1.07 -48.17
CA GLY A 38 -10.95 -1.52 -48.30
C GLY A 38 -11.76 -0.85 -49.42
N MET A 39 -11.38 0.35 -49.87
CA MET A 39 -12.08 1.06 -50.95
C MET A 39 -11.61 0.69 -52.36
N SER A 40 -10.51 -0.05 -52.51
CA SER A 40 -10.07 -0.59 -53.81
C SER A 40 -10.94 -1.76 -54.29
N SER A 41 -11.77 -2.38 -53.44
CA SER A 41 -12.73 -3.44 -53.83
C SER A 41 -14.15 -2.95 -54.11
N LEU A 42 -14.44 -1.65 -53.93
CA LEU A 42 -15.73 -1.02 -54.26
C LEU A 42 -15.67 -0.19 -55.56
N GLY A 43 -14.69 -0.42 -56.41
CA GLY A 43 -14.58 0.22 -57.73
C GLY A 43 -15.62 -0.26 -58.76
N ILE A 44 -16.52 -1.19 -58.42
CA ILE A 44 -17.44 -1.82 -59.39
C ILE A 44 -18.92 -1.42 -59.18
N ILE A 45 -19.29 -0.71 -58.10
CA ILE A 45 -20.71 -0.36 -57.84
C ILE A 45 -21.07 1.11 -58.17
N ILE A 46 -20.09 1.95 -58.55
CA ILE A 46 -20.32 3.40 -58.76
C ILE A 46 -20.83 3.76 -60.17
N SER A 47 -21.03 2.80 -61.08
CA SER A 47 -21.53 3.11 -62.44
C SER A 47 -23.03 3.38 -62.55
N LEU A 48 -23.83 3.25 -61.47
CA LEU A 48 -25.29 3.37 -61.54
C LEU A 48 -25.92 4.53 -60.74
N PHE A 49 -25.16 5.50 -60.23
CA PHE A 49 -25.73 6.66 -59.53
C PHE A 49 -25.21 8.01 -60.05
N ILE A 50 -25.50 8.30 -61.32
CA ILE A 50 -25.21 9.57 -62.01
C ILE A 50 -26.32 10.61 -61.76
N TRP A 51 -26.94 10.61 -60.57
CA TRP A 51 -27.89 11.65 -60.16
C TRP A 51 -27.46 12.23 -58.81
N TRP A 52 -27.33 13.56 -58.77
CA TRP A 52 -26.94 14.40 -57.62
C TRP A 52 -27.47 13.98 -56.23
N PRO A 53 -28.71 13.47 -56.07
CA PRO A 53 -29.18 12.94 -54.78
C PRO A 53 -28.38 11.74 -54.24
N GLY A 54 -27.84 10.86 -55.09
CA GLY A 54 -27.10 9.67 -54.66
C GLY A 54 -25.78 10.01 -53.97
N VAL A 55 -25.04 11.00 -54.50
CA VAL A 55 -23.78 11.48 -53.91
C VAL A 55 -24.03 12.09 -52.53
N LYS A 56 -25.11 12.87 -52.36
CA LYS A 56 -25.47 13.45 -51.06
C LYS A 56 -25.75 12.37 -50.01
N LEU A 57 -26.45 11.31 -50.40
CA LEU A 57 -26.81 10.20 -49.49
C LEU A 57 -25.56 9.42 -49.07
N PHE A 58 -24.62 9.19 -49.99
CA PHE A 58 -23.34 8.55 -49.69
C PHE A 58 -22.48 9.37 -48.72
N VAL A 59 -22.38 10.69 -48.91
CA VAL A 59 -21.63 11.58 -48.00
C VAL A 59 -22.26 11.57 -46.60
N ILE A 60 -23.59 11.60 -46.50
CA ILE A 60 -24.31 11.54 -45.21
C ILE A 60 -24.04 10.21 -44.50
N LEU A 61 -24.13 9.07 -45.21
CA LEU A 61 -23.83 7.75 -44.63
C LEU A 61 -22.38 7.64 -44.18
N PHE A 62 -21.44 8.20 -44.95
CA PHE A 62 -20.03 8.23 -44.58
C PHE A 62 -19.78 9.05 -43.31
N ILE A 63 -20.39 10.23 -43.19
CA ILE A 63 -20.30 11.06 -41.98
C ILE A 63 -20.88 10.33 -40.77
N ILE A 64 -22.05 9.68 -40.90
CA ILE A 64 -22.67 8.89 -39.83
C ILE A 64 -21.74 7.74 -39.42
N MET A 65 -21.16 7.01 -40.38
CA MET A 65 -20.24 5.91 -40.11
C MET A 65 -18.99 6.38 -39.36
N VAL A 66 -18.39 7.52 -39.75
CA VAL A 66 -17.24 8.11 -39.05
C VAL A 66 -17.60 8.51 -37.62
N LEU A 67 -18.77 9.11 -37.40
CA LEU A 67 -19.24 9.48 -36.06
C LEU A 67 -19.47 8.25 -35.18
N VAL A 68 -20.08 7.19 -35.74
CA VAL A 68 -20.35 5.93 -35.04
C VAL A 68 -19.04 5.21 -34.69
N MET A 69 -18.09 5.09 -35.63
CA MET A 69 -16.76 4.52 -35.34
C MET A 69 -16.01 5.30 -34.26
N GLY A 70 -16.08 6.63 -34.28
CA GLY A 70 -15.47 7.48 -33.26
C GLY A 70 -16.05 7.25 -31.85
N GLN A 71 -17.32 6.85 -31.73
CA GLN A 71 -17.91 6.47 -30.46
C GLN A 71 -17.48 5.07 -30.00
N PHE A 72 -17.35 4.11 -30.92
CA PHE A 72 -16.88 2.75 -30.60
C PHE A 72 -15.42 2.74 -30.12
N ILE A 73 -14.51 3.46 -30.79
CA ILE A 73 -13.09 3.56 -30.37
C ILE A 73 -12.99 4.17 -28.97
N LYS A 74 -13.77 5.21 -28.66
CA LYS A 74 -13.81 5.82 -27.33
C LYS A 74 -14.36 4.88 -26.26
N GLN A 75 -15.31 4.01 -26.60
CA GLN A 75 -15.85 3.02 -25.66
C GLN A 75 -14.85 1.90 -25.37
N ASP A 76 -14.12 1.43 -26.39
CA ASP A 76 -13.14 0.35 -26.22
C ASP A 76 -11.92 0.83 -25.43
N ASP A 77 -11.43 2.04 -25.69
CA ASP A 77 -10.38 2.66 -24.86
C ASP A 77 -10.83 2.84 -23.40
N LYS A 78 -12.08 3.26 -23.18
CA LYS A 78 -12.63 3.42 -21.83
C LYS A 78 -12.73 2.07 -21.11
N LYS A 79 -13.19 1.02 -21.79
CA LYS A 79 -13.28 -0.34 -21.23
C LYS A 79 -11.91 -0.90 -20.91
N ALA A 80 -10.92 -0.74 -21.81
CA ALA A 80 -9.56 -1.19 -21.59
C ALA A 80 -8.93 -0.53 -20.36
N ARG A 81 -9.09 0.78 -20.21
CA ARG A 81 -8.55 1.53 -19.06
C ARG A 81 -9.24 1.18 -17.73
N ILE A 82 -10.57 1.00 -17.73
CA ILE A 82 -11.29 0.51 -16.54
C ILE A 82 -10.79 -0.89 -16.15
N LYS A 83 -10.55 -1.76 -17.13
CA LYS A 83 -10.02 -3.10 -16.90
C LYS A 83 -8.62 -3.03 -16.26
N THR A 84 -7.71 -2.22 -16.80
CA THR A 84 -6.37 -2.04 -16.23
C THR A 84 -6.42 -1.47 -14.82
N ALA A 85 -7.21 -0.43 -14.57
CA ALA A 85 -7.36 0.15 -13.23
C ALA A 85 -7.92 -0.86 -12.22
N LYS A 86 -8.86 -1.72 -12.65
CA LYS A 86 -9.39 -2.80 -11.82
C LYS A 86 -8.35 -3.88 -11.52
N GLU A 87 -7.56 -4.29 -12.51
CA GLU A 87 -6.48 -5.26 -12.33
C GLU A 87 -5.40 -4.73 -11.38
N GLU A 88 -5.02 -3.45 -11.51
CA GLU A 88 -4.08 -2.79 -10.60
C GLU A 88 -4.60 -2.72 -9.16
N ALA A 89 -5.87 -2.33 -8.99
CA ALA A 89 -6.51 -2.28 -7.68
C ALA A 89 -6.61 -3.67 -7.03
N GLU A 90 -6.90 -4.72 -7.82
CA GLU A 90 -6.92 -6.11 -7.33
C GLU A 90 -5.53 -6.59 -6.93
N LYS A 91 -4.49 -6.26 -7.72
CA LYS A 91 -3.10 -6.58 -7.39
C LYS A 91 -2.64 -5.89 -6.10
N LEU A 92 -2.97 -4.61 -5.93
CA LEU A 92 -2.67 -3.86 -4.71
C LEU A 92 -3.42 -4.45 -3.50
N SER A 93 -4.70 -4.75 -3.66
CA SER A 93 -5.51 -5.40 -2.61
C SER A 93 -4.91 -6.73 -2.17
N SER A 94 -4.50 -7.56 -3.14
CA SER A 94 -3.85 -8.85 -2.86
C SER A 94 -2.56 -8.65 -2.06
N ARG A 95 -1.70 -7.72 -2.50
CA ARG A 95 -0.45 -7.38 -1.82
C ARG A 95 -0.66 -6.91 -0.37
N LEU A 96 -1.64 -6.05 -0.13
CA LEU A 96 -1.95 -5.56 1.22
C LEU A 96 -2.49 -6.68 2.12
N ASN A 97 -3.37 -7.53 1.61
CA ASN A 97 -3.87 -8.69 2.35
C ASN A 97 -2.73 -9.67 2.68
N GLU A 98 -1.77 -9.86 1.77
CA GLU A 98 -0.58 -10.66 2.01
C GLU A 98 0.31 -10.06 3.11
N ILE A 99 0.53 -8.74 3.10
CA ILE A 99 1.26 -8.03 4.16
C ILE A 99 0.60 -8.25 5.53
N ILE A 100 -0.74 -8.10 5.60
CA ILE A 100 -1.50 -8.36 6.84
C ILE A 100 -1.35 -9.82 7.27
N ALA A 101 -1.48 -10.77 6.36
CA ALA A 101 -1.40 -12.20 6.66
C ALA A 101 -0.01 -12.59 7.19
N ARG A 102 1.06 -12.16 6.52
CA ARG A 102 2.45 -12.39 6.94
C ARG A 102 2.76 -11.71 8.28
N SER A 103 2.25 -10.50 8.50
CA SER A 103 2.46 -9.80 9.78
C SER A 103 1.76 -10.52 10.94
N ASN A 104 0.57 -11.05 10.70
CA ASN A 104 -0.12 -11.89 11.68
C ASN A 104 0.60 -13.22 11.93
N GLU A 105 1.22 -13.82 10.92
CA GLU A 105 2.07 -15.00 11.09
C GLU A 105 3.29 -14.68 11.97
N ILE A 106 3.94 -13.53 11.73
CA ILE A 106 5.06 -13.08 12.54
C ILE A 106 4.66 -12.98 14.01
N ILE A 107 3.55 -12.31 14.30
CA ILE A 107 3.08 -12.09 15.68
C ILE A 107 2.67 -13.38 16.37
N ASN A 108 1.89 -14.22 15.68
CA ASN A 108 1.24 -15.37 16.32
C ASN A 108 2.11 -16.63 16.36
N GLN A 109 3.14 -16.73 15.51
CA GLN A 109 3.93 -17.95 15.37
C GLN A 109 5.44 -17.69 15.53
N ILE A 110 5.97 -16.71 14.80
CA ILE A 110 7.43 -16.51 14.71
C ILE A 110 7.98 -15.88 15.99
N LEU A 111 7.37 -14.79 16.50
CA LEU A 111 7.83 -14.15 17.73
C LEU A 111 7.75 -15.09 18.95
N PRO A 112 6.63 -15.80 19.21
CA PRO A 112 6.57 -16.76 20.31
C PRO A 112 7.57 -17.90 20.17
N TYR A 113 7.82 -18.37 18.93
CA TYR A 113 8.82 -19.40 18.67
C TYR A 113 10.23 -18.95 19.07
N PHE A 114 10.64 -17.76 18.66
CA PHE A 114 11.97 -17.22 19.01
C PHE A 114 12.09 -16.95 20.50
N GLU A 115 11.06 -16.40 21.14
CA GLU A 115 11.04 -16.18 22.58
C GLU A 115 11.17 -17.49 23.37
N ALA A 116 10.37 -18.50 23.03
CA ALA A 116 10.41 -19.81 23.68
C ALA A 116 11.76 -20.52 23.47
N SER A 117 12.34 -20.40 22.28
CA SER A 117 13.62 -21.02 21.94
C SER A 117 14.77 -20.34 22.68
N ALA A 118 14.79 -19.00 22.72
CA ALA A 118 15.76 -18.25 23.52
C ALA A 118 15.69 -18.64 25.00
N LYS A 119 14.48 -18.66 25.58
CA LYS A 119 14.26 -19.08 26.96
C LYS A 119 14.80 -20.48 27.21
N LYS A 120 14.51 -21.44 26.32
CA LYS A 120 14.99 -22.82 26.45
C LYS A 120 16.52 -22.90 26.45
N SER A 121 17.18 -22.19 25.54
CA SER A 121 18.65 -22.15 25.51
C SER A 121 19.25 -21.52 26.77
N ILE A 122 18.63 -20.48 27.33
CA ILE A 122 19.03 -19.89 28.62
C ILE A 122 18.89 -20.90 29.77
N GLU A 123 17.79 -21.64 29.82
CA GLU A 123 17.58 -22.68 30.85
C GLU A 123 18.64 -23.79 30.73
N PHE A 124 19.00 -24.22 29.52
CA PHE A 124 20.11 -25.16 29.34
C PHE A 124 21.46 -24.56 29.74
N ALA A 125 21.71 -23.29 29.41
CA ALA A 125 22.92 -22.61 29.87
C ALA A 125 23.00 -22.56 31.41
N LYS A 126 21.88 -22.40 32.12
CA LYS A 126 21.86 -22.48 33.60
C LYS A 126 22.29 -23.86 34.10
N VAL A 127 21.85 -24.94 33.46
CA VAL A 127 22.24 -26.31 33.79
C VAL A 127 23.73 -26.52 33.50
N ASP A 128 24.18 -26.19 32.29
CA ASP A 128 25.58 -26.33 31.88
C ASP A 128 26.53 -25.53 32.79
N PHE A 129 26.09 -24.36 33.28
CA PHE A 129 26.84 -23.57 34.25
C PHE A 129 26.99 -24.26 35.62
N VAL A 130 25.94 -24.94 36.10
CA VAL A 130 25.96 -25.70 37.36
C VAL A 130 26.86 -26.93 37.22
N ASP A 131 26.79 -27.62 36.09
CA ASP A 131 27.57 -28.82 35.78
C ASP A 131 29.04 -28.52 35.40
N ASN A 132 29.43 -27.24 35.40
CA ASN A 132 30.75 -26.76 35.01
C ASN A 132 31.12 -27.15 33.55
N ALA A 133 30.11 -27.30 32.69
CA ALA A 133 30.25 -27.63 31.27
C ALA A 133 30.59 -26.36 30.47
N LEU A 134 31.88 -26.04 30.42
CA LEU A 134 32.37 -24.74 29.96
C LEU A 134 31.99 -24.40 28.49
N SER A 135 32.30 -25.27 27.54
CA SER A 135 31.99 -25.01 26.12
C SER A 135 30.50 -25.10 25.80
N PRO A 136 29.76 -26.14 26.24
CA PRO A 136 28.31 -26.22 26.03
C PRO A 136 27.56 -24.98 26.54
N PHE A 137 27.96 -24.47 27.70
CA PHE A 137 27.41 -23.22 28.23
C PHE A 137 27.47 -22.07 27.22
N TRP A 138 28.65 -21.80 26.64
CA TRP A 138 28.81 -20.70 25.69
C TRP A 138 28.07 -20.95 24.38
N ASP A 139 28.00 -22.20 23.93
CA ASP A 139 27.22 -22.57 22.75
C ASP A 139 25.72 -22.28 22.96
N ARG A 140 25.19 -22.54 24.17
CA ARG A 140 23.81 -22.19 24.53
C ARG A 140 23.57 -20.68 24.63
N ILE A 141 24.55 -19.93 25.12
CA ILE A 141 24.47 -18.45 25.13
C ILE A 141 24.44 -17.91 23.70
N GLU A 142 25.29 -18.42 22.80
CA GLU A 142 25.29 -18.04 21.39
C GLU A 142 23.96 -18.39 20.71
N GLU A 143 23.44 -19.59 20.94
CA GLU A 143 22.14 -20.03 20.43
C GLU A 143 21.01 -19.10 20.91
N SER A 144 20.97 -18.78 22.20
CA SER A 144 19.99 -17.82 22.75
C SER A 144 20.15 -16.43 22.13
N SER A 145 21.39 -15.97 21.93
CA SER A 145 21.68 -14.66 21.32
C SER A 145 21.15 -14.60 19.89
N ASN A 146 21.29 -15.69 19.14
CA ASN A 146 20.77 -15.80 17.78
C ASN A 146 19.24 -15.74 17.76
N PHE A 147 18.55 -16.48 18.64
CA PHE A 147 17.09 -16.41 18.72
C PHE A 147 16.57 -15.03 19.11
N LEU A 148 17.20 -14.35 20.08
CA LEU A 148 16.85 -12.98 20.46
C LEU A 148 17.10 -11.99 19.31
N GLY A 149 18.16 -12.19 18.54
CA GLY A 149 18.42 -11.39 17.35
C GLY A 149 17.38 -11.61 16.25
N CYS A 150 17.00 -12.87 15.97
CA CYS A 150 15.91 -13.16 15.04
C CYS A 150 14.56 -12.60 15.51
N TYR A 151 14.31 -12.56 16.83
CA TYR A 151 13.14 -11.87 17.39
C TYR A 151 13.17 -10.38 17.05
N LYS A 152 14.31 -9.71 17.27
CA LYS A 152 14.49 -8.29 16.91
C LYS A 152 14.23 -8.06 15.41
N ASP A 153 14.84 -8.85 14.53
CA ASP A 153 14.67 -8.72 13.08
C ASP A 153 13.21 -8.95 12.65
N ALA A 154 12.50 -9.88 13.30
CA ALA A 154 11.07 -10.10 13.06
C ALA A 154 10.21 -8.90 13.47
N VAL A 155 10.56 -8.22 14.58
CA VAL A 155 9.91 -6.96 14.99
C VAL A 155 10.21 -5.85 13.96
N GLU A 156 11.44 -5.71 13.50
CA GLU A 156 11.81 -4.73 12.46
C GLU A 156 11.05 -4.97 11.15
N GLN A 157 10.83 -6.24 10.77
CA GLN A 157 10.02 -6.58 9.60
C GLN A 157 8.55 -6.13 9.75
N LEU A 158 7.99 -6.14 10.96
CA LEU A 158 6.65 -5.60 11.22
C LEU A 158 6.60 -4.08 11.03
N ILE A 159 7.67 -3.36 11.40
CA ILE A 159 7.78 -1.91 11.16
C ILE A 159 7.73 -1.63 9.66
N ILE A 160 8.57 -2.32 8.89
CA ILE A 160 8.62 -2.19 7.43
C ILE A 160 7.27 -2.52 6.79
N ASN A 161 6.60 -3.57 7.28
CA ASN A 161 5.26 -3.94 6.79
C ASN A 161 4.23 -2.84 7.07
N GLY A 162 4.25 -2.23 8.26
CA GLY A 162 3.37 -1.13 8.64
C GLY A 162 3.61 0.14 7.81
N GLU A 163 4.88 0.47 7.53
CA GLU A 163 5.25 1.60 6.67
C GLU A 163 4.80 1.39 5.23
N ILE A 164 5.06 0.20 4.65
CA ILE A 164 4.62 -0.15 3.29
C ILE A 164 3.09 -0.13 3.21
N TYR A 165 2.41 -0.69 4.22
CA TYR A 165 0.95 -0.68 4.31
C TYR A 165 0.42 0.75 4.27
N SER A 166 0.95 1.62 5.14
CA SER A 166 0.47 3.00 5.26
C SER A 166 0.72 3.78 3.97
N LYS A 167 1.91 3.65 3.39
CA LYS A 167 2.28 4.31 2.14
C LYS A 167 1.41 3.92 0.95
N ILE A 168 1.05 2.64 0.82
CA ILE A 168 0.16 2.20 -0.26
C ILE A 168 -1.26 2.77 -0.09
N LEU A 169 -1.72 2.90 1.15
CA LEU A 169 -3.06 3.41 1.44
C LEU A 169 -3.17 4.92 1.30
N GLU A 170 -2.10 5.66 1.53
CA GLU A 170 -2.04 7.13 1.40
C GLU A 170 -2.51 7.63 0.01
N GLU A 171 -2.11 6.91 -1.04
CA GLU A 171 -2.30 7.35 -2.42
C GLU A 171 -3.63 6.86 -3.04
N LYS A 172 -4.46 6.12 -2.29
CA LYS A 172 -5.58 5.35 -2.87
C LYS A 172 -6.85 5.39 -2.02
N LYS A 173 -8.01 5.31 -2.67
CA LYS A 173 -9.29 5.09 -1.98
C LYS A 173 -9.44 3.61 -1.62
N HIS A 174 -9.81 3.30 -0.38
CA HIS A 174 -9.79 1.92 0.12
C HIS A 174 -10.78 1.69 1.27
N ASN A 175 -11.07 0.42 1.56
CA ASN A 175 -11.81 0.00 2.77
C ASN A 175 -10.94 -0.77 3.77
N PHE A 176 -9.62 -0.78 3.57
CA PHE A 176 -8.65 -1.36 4.50
C PHE A 176 -8.74 -0.69 5.88
N PRO A 177 -8.58 -1.45 6.98
CA PRO A 177 -8.72 -0.94 8.33
C PRO A 177 -7.56 -0.02 8.70
N LEU A 178 -7.87 0.97 9.51
CA LEU A 178 -6.91 1.93 10.06
C LEU A 178 -7.10 1.93 11.59
N PRO A 179 -6.05 1.76 12.41
CA PRO A 179 -4.63 1.58 12.05
C PRO A 179 -4.32 0.23 11.38
N PHE A 180 -3.06 0.00 10.99
CA PHE A 180 -2.56 -1.28 10.49
C PHE A 180 -3.03 -2.43 11.38
N PRO A 181 -3.78 -3.44 10.88
CA PRO A 181 -4.59 -4.34 11.69
C PRO A 181 -3.76 -5.50 12.25
N ILE A 182 -2.81 -5.18 13.12
CA ILE A 182 -1.98 -6.14 13.83
C ILE A 182 -2.05 -5.88 15.33
N GLU A 183 -1.85 -6.91 16.14
CA GLU A 183 -1.77 -6.76 17.59
C GLU A 183 -0.47 -6.01 17.96
N THR A 184 -0.60 -4.83 18.57
CA THR A 184 0.53 -3.98 18.96
C THR A 184 1.05 -4.28 20.36
N ASN A 185 0.36 -5.14 21.12
CA ASN A 185 0.79 -5.58 22.44
C ASN A 185 1.85 -6.68 22.36
N ILE A 186 2.80 -6.51 21.44
CA ILE A 186 3.99 -7.33 21.36
C ILE A 186 4.87 -6.93 22.53
N SER A 187 5.25 -7.92 23.31
CA SER A 187 6.20 -7.80 24.40
C SER A 187 7.04 -9.06 24.46
N ILE A 188 8.33 -8.90 24.66
CA ILE A 188 9.19 -10.00 25.12
C ILE A 188 9.12 -10.02 26.65
N SER A 189 9.09 -11.21 27.25
CA SER A 189 9.16 -11.30 28.72
C SER A 189 10.46 -10.66 29.22
N SER A 190 10.35 -9.61 30.05
CA SER A 190 11.50 -8.95 30.66
C SER A 190 12.38 -9.94 31.44
N SER A 191 11.74 -10.97 32.02
CA SER A 191 12.42 -12.05 32.72
C SER A 191 13.43 -12.80 31.84
N ILE A 192 13.19 -12.95 30.54
CA ILE A 192 14.09 -13.66 29.63
C ILE A 192 15.36 -12.84 29.41
N LEU A 193 15.23 -11.54 29.17
CA LEU A 193 16.37 -10.64 28.96
C LEU A 193 17.17 -10.46 30.25
N ASP A 194 16.50 -10.43 31.40
CA ASP A 194 17.15 -10.34 32.70
C ASP A 194 17.87 -11.64 33.07
N ASP A 195 17.24 -12.80 32.82
CA ASP A 195 17.86 -14.12 33.01
C ASP A 195 19.08 -14.32 32.12
N TYR A 196 18.98 -13.94 30.84
CA TYR A 196 20.08 -13.99 29.89
C TYR A 196 21.30 -13.22 30.42
N ASN A 197 21.12 -11.95 30.78
CA ASN A 197 22.19 -11.11 31.33
C ASN A 197 22.72 -11.64 32.66
N PHE A 198 21.85 -12.15 33.53
CA PHE A 198 22.22 -12.68 34.83
C PHE A 198 23.12 -13.92 34.72
N VAL A 199 22.77 -14.86 33.83
CA VAL A 199 23.52 -16.10 33.62
C VAL A 199 24.91 -15.80 33.05
N ILE A 200 25.00 -14.90 32.07
CA ILE A 200 26.27 -14.46 31.51
C ILE A 200 27.14 -13.78 32.56
N ARG A 201 26.56 -12.86 33.35
CA ARG A 201 27.27 -12.17 34.42
C ARG A 201 27.82 -13.17 35.44
N LYS A 202 27.05 -14.19 35.81
CA LYS A 202 27.54 -15.26 36.69
C LYS A 202 28.70 -16.03 36.08
N ALA A 203 28.63 -16.39 34.80
CA ALA A 203 29.72 -17.05 34.11
C ALA A 203 31.00 -16.21 34.08
N GLN A 204 30.88 -14.91 33.79
CA GLN A 204 32.03 -14.00 33.76
C GLN A 204 32.71 -13.82 35.13
N THR A 205 32.04 -14.11 36.25
CA THR A 205 32.68 -14.09 37.58
C THR A 205 33.55 -15.31 37.89
N LYS A 206 33.45 -16.38 37.08
CA LYS A 206 34.28 -17.59 37.22
C LYS A 206 35.41 -17.56 36.18
N PHE A 207 36.65 -17.77 36.64
CA PHE A 207 37.85 -17.63 35.81
C PHE A 207 37.84 -18.53 34.57
N GLU A 208 37.41 -19.78 34.72
CA GLU A 208 37.42 -20.78 33.64
C GLU A 208 36.45 -20.40 32.50
N PHE A 209 35.26 -19.92 32.87
CA PHE A 209 34.27 -19.44 31.91
C PHE A 209 34.73 -18.13 31.27
N ALA A 210 35.27 -17.19 32.05
CA ALA A 210 35.78 -15.92 31.56
C ALA A 210 36.94 -16.09 30.57
N ASN A 211 37.82 -17.07 30.78
CA ASN A 211 38.92 -17.32 29.84
C ASN A 211 38.42 -17.75 28.45
N ILE A 212 37.39 -18.62 28.38
CA ILE A 212 36.77 -19.00 27.11
C ILE A 212 36.02 -17.83 26.48
N TRP A 213 35.35 -17.01 27.30
CA TRP A 213 34.70 -15.77 26.85
C TRP A 213 35.69 -14.83 26.14
N GLU A 214 36.87 -14.61 26.72
CA GLU A 214 37.91 -13.76 26.12
C GLU A 214 38.36 -14.27 24.74
N HIS A 215 38.40 -15.58 24.55
CA HIS A 215 38.67 -16.16 23.24
C HIS A 215 37.50 -15.96 22.27
N ARG A 216 36.26 -16.20 22.68
CA ARG A 216 35.07 -16.13 21.82
C ARG A 216 34.68 -14.70 21.43
N LYS A 217 34.85 -13.70 22.31
CA LYS A 217 34.49 -12.30 21.99
C LYS A 217 35.30 -11.71 20.83
N THR A 218 36.51 -12.22 20.62
CA THR A 218 37.41 -11.78 19.53
C THR A 218 37.10 -12.47 18.20
N GLN A 219 36.34 -13.57 18.23
CA GLN A 219 35.88 -14.23 17.02
C GLN A 219 34.75 -13.42 16.41
N LYS A 220 34.94 -12.96 15.16
CA LYS A 220 33.88 -12.36 14.36
C LYS A 220 32.88 -13.44 14.00
N ILE A 221 31.83 -13.56 14.79
CA ILE A 221 30.65 -14.35 14.46
C ILE A 221 29.53 -13.32 14.31
N LEU A 222 28.95 -13.26 13.11
CA LEU A 222 27.86 -12.34 12.82
C LEU A 222 26.59 -12.94 13.43
N ILE A 223 26.22 -12.47 14.62
CA ILE A 223 25.05 -12.95 15.35
C ILE A 223 23.93 -11.95 15.06
N ALA A 224 23.03 -12.28 14.13
CA ALA A 224 21.81 -11.50 13.87
C ALA A 224 22.04 -9.97 13.81
N GLY A 225 23.01 -9.53 12.99
CA GLY A 225 23.36 -8.12 12.80
C GLY A 225 24.40 -7.56 13.79
N PHE A 226 24.77 -8.30 14.84
CA PHE A 226 25.88 -7.95 15.72
C PHE A 226 27.21 -8.48 15.19
N SER A 227 28.28 -7.70 15.33
CA SER A 227 29.60 -8.07 14.77
C SER A 227 30.29 -9.22 15.52
N ASN A 228 29.93 -9.40 16.80
CA ASN A 228 30.42 -10.45 17.68
C ASN A 228 29.46 -10.65 18.85
N LEU A 229 29.74 -11.68 19.66
CA LEU A 229 28.95 -12.06 20.83
C LEU A 229 28.94 -11.01 21.95
N GLU A 230 30.04 -10.27 22.12
CA GLU A 230 30.12 -9.16 23.08
C GLU A 230 29.12 -8.04 22.75
N GLN A 231 29.08 -7.61 21.50
CA GLN A 231 28.12 -6.60 21.05
C GLN A 231 26.68 -7.08 21.22
N ALA A 232 26.41 -8.35 20.86
CA ALA A 232 25.10 -8.95 21.07
C ALA A 232 24.70 -8.87 22.55
N ILE A 233 25.53 -9.36 23.46
CA ILE A 233 25.22 -9.37 24.90
C ILE A 233 24.93 -7.97 25.44
N HIS A 234 25.75 -6.98 25.08
CA HIS A 234 25.62 -5.64 25.63
C HIS A 234 24.43 -4.84 25.07
N ARG A 235 24.04 -5.10 23.82
CA ARG A 235 23.04 -4.27 23.12
C ARG A 235 21.69 -4.95 22.93
N MET A 236 21.62 -6.29 22.95
CA MET A 236 20.41 -7.05 22.57
C MET A 236 19.15 -6.58 23.29
N LYS A 237 19.24 -6.37 24.61
CA LYS A 237 18.10 -5.90 25.43
C LYS A 237 17.59 -4.55 24.93
N ASP A 238 18.46 -3.57 24.80
CA ASP A 238 18.08 -2.22 24.40
C ASP A 238 17.60 -2.16 22.95
N GLU A 239 18.21 -2.93 22.05
CA GLU A 239 17.82 -3.00 20.64
C GLU A 239 16.43 -3.63 20.47
N ILE A 240 16.10 -4.72 21.18
CA ILE A 240 14.76 -5.33 21.14
C ILE A 240 13.72 -4.36 21.70
N LEU A 241 14.00 -3.74 22.85
CA LEU A 241 13.06 -2.79 23.46
C LEU A 241 12.86 -1.56 22.57
N SER A 242 13.93 -1.06 21.94
CA SER A 242 13.88 0.01 20.94
C SER A 242 13.04 -0.39 19.73
N ALA A 243 13.26 -1.58 19.16
CA ALA A 243 12.49 -2.08 18.02
C ALA A 243 10.98 -2.19 18.35
N ILE A 244 10.62 -2.71 19.53
CA ILE A 244 9.22 -2.78 19.98
C ILE A 244 8.62 -1.37 20.15
N SER A 245 9.38 -0.45 20.75
CA SER A 245 8.95 0.94 20.91
C SER A 245 8.74 1.64 19.56
N ASN A 246 9.66 1.43 18.62
CA ASN A 246 9.61 1.99 17.27
C ASN A 246 8.43 1.41 16.48
N LEU A 247 8.11 0.12 16.64
CA LEU A 247 6.93 -0.49 16.04
C LEU A 247 5.64 0.17 16.52
N ARG A 248 5.50 0.39 17.83
CA ARG A 248 4.34 1.09 18.40
C ARG A 248 4.23 2.49 17.84
N TYR A 249 5.34 3.22 17.83
CA TYR A 249 5.39 4.58 17.28
C TYR A 249 5.03 4.62 15.80
N SER A 250 5.60 3.75 14.97
CA SER A 250 5.37 3.69 13.51
C SER A 250 3.90 3.42 13.17
N ILE A 251 3.25 2.50 13.89
CA ILE A 251 1.82 2.20 13.70
C ILE A 251 0.96 3.42 14.11
N ASP A 252 1.26 4.03 15.25
CA ASP A 252 0.51 5.20 15.74
C ASP A 252 0.70 6.44 14.85
N SER A 253 1.92 6.67 14.35
CA SER A 253 2.23 7.81 13.48
C SER A 253 1.62 7.64 12.09
N GLY A 254 1.79 6.46 11.47
CA GLY A 254 1.21 6.16 10.17
C GLY A 254 -0.32 6.29 10.17
N PHE A 255 -0.96 5.88 11.27
CA PHE A 255 -2.40 6.08 11.45
C PHE A 255 -2.80 7.56 11.50
N LYS A 256 -2.08 8.38 12.28
CA LYS A 256 -2.37 9.82 12.39
C LYS A 256 -2.19 10.53 11.05
N GLU A 257 -1.14 10.19 10.31
CA GLU A 257 -0.86 10.75 8.99
C GLU A 257 -1.98 10.43 8.00
N LEU A 258 -2.37 9.15 7.89
CA LEU A 258 -3.46 8.73 7.01
C LEU A 258 -4.81 9.38 7.37
N ASN A 259 -5.11 9.50 8.68
CA ASN A 259 -6.34 10.14 9.12
C ASN A 259 -6.36 11.64 8.76
N ASN A 260 -5.23 12.34 8.92
CA ASN A 260 -5.11 13.75 8.52
C ASN A 260 -5.32 13.92 7.02
N ILE A 261 -4.74 13.04 6.20
CA ILE A 261 -4.89 13.06 4.74
C ILE A 261 -6.35 12.81 4.33
N GLN A 262 -7.03 11.85 4.96
CA GLN A 262 -8.46 11.61 4.71
C GLN A 262 -9.32 12.84 5.06
N VAL A 263 -9.05 13.49 6.20
CA VAL A 263 -9.76 14.72 6.60
C VAL A 263 -9.49 15.88 5.63
N GLU A 264 -8.27 16.02 5.13
CA GLU A 264 -7.91 17.06 4.17
C GLU A 264 -8.55 16.83 2.79
N GLN A 265 -8.58 15.58 2.32
CA GLN A 265 -9.29 15.19 1.10
C GLN A 265 -10.80 15.49 1.20
N LEU A 266 -11.42 15.23 2.36
CA LEU A 266 -12.84 15.56 2.58
C LEU A 266 -13.07 17.08 2.55
N ARG A 267 -12.22 17.87 3.22
CA ARG A 267 -12.33 19.35 3.23
C ARG A 267 -12.16 19.95 1.84
N THR A 268 -11.18 19.47 1.06
CA THR A 268 -10.95 19.95 -0.30
C THR A 268 -12.12 19.61 -1.22
N PHE A 269 -12.71 18.43 -1.07
CA PHE A 269 -13.91 18.03 -1.79
C PHE A 269 -15.12 18.91 -1.46
N GLU A 270 -15.42 19.15 -0.18
CA GLU A 270 -16.52 20.03 0.27
C GLU A 270 -16.35 21.47 -0.25
N ASN A 271 -15.13 22.00 -0.20
CA ASN A 271 -14.81 23.30 -0.75
C ASN A 271 -15.04 23.36 -2.26
N GLY A 272 -14.63 22.32 -2.99
CA GLY A 272 -14.90 22.18 -4.43
C GLY A 272 -16.41 22.19 -4.75
N GLN A 273 -17.20 21.43 -3.99
CA GLN A 273 -18.66 21.42 -4.15
C GLN A 273 -19.29 22.78 -3.87
N ARG A 274 -18.85 23.49 -2.84
CA ARG A 274 -19.32 24.86 -2.55
C ARG A 274 -19.06 25.81 -3.71
N VAL A 275 -17.86 25.76 -4.31
CA VAL A 275 -17.51 26.60 -5.46
C VAL A 275 -18.38 26.26 -6.68
N ILE A 276 -18.59 24.96 -6.95
CA ILE A 276 -19.45 24.50 -8.06
C ILE A 276 -20.89 24.97 -7.85
N ASN A 277 -21.45 24.78 -6.65
CA ASN A 277 -22.82 25.20 -6.34
C ASN A 277 -22.98 26.72 -6.46
N GLY A 278 -22.02 27.50 -5.97
CA GLY A 278 -22.02 28.96 -6.16
C GLY A 278 -21.96 29.35 -7.64
N THR A 279 -21.18 28.64 -8.45
CA THR A 279 -21.10 28.88 -9.90
C THR A 279 -22.41 28.53 -10.60
N LEU A 280 -23.04 27.40 -10.24
CA LEU A 280 -24.34 26.99 -10.76
C LEU A 280 -25.42 28.02 -10.43
N GLU A 281 -25.46 28.54 -9.20
CA GLU A 281 -26.40 29.60 -8.83
C GLU A 281 -26.19 30.89 -9.63
N THR A 282 -24.94 31.26 -9.94
CA THR A 282 -24.68 32.42 -10.80
C THR A 282 -25.11 32.19 -12.24
N MET A 283 -24.95 30.97 -12.77
CA MET A 283 -25.41 30.60 -14.11
C MET A 283 -26.94 30.59 -14.18
N ASP A 284 -27.61 30.03 -13.18
CA ASP A 284 -29.06 29.97 -13.08
C ASP A 284 -29.68 31.37 -13.00
N LYS A 285 -29.09 32.27 -12.20
CA LYS A 285 -29.45 33.70 -12.18
C LYS A 285 -29.30 34.35 -13.56
N LYS A 286 -28.20 34.11 -14.28
CA LYS A 286 -27.98 34.66 -15.63
C LYS A 286 -29.01 34.12 -16.63
N LEU A 287 -29.29 32.83 -16.60
CA LEU A 287 -30.32 32.18 -17.41
C LEU A 287 -31.70 32.79 -17.16
N TYR A 288 -32.07 33.00 -15.90
CA TYR A 288 -33.31 33.67 -15.53
C TYR A 288 -33.43 35.08 -16.14
N TYR A 289 -32.39 35.92 -16.02
CA TYR A 289 -32.46 37.27 -16.62
C TYR A 289 -32.55 37.25 -18.15
N LEU A 290 -31.90 36.29 -18.81
CA LEU A 290 -31.95 36.11 -20.26
C LEU A 290 -33.33 35.61 -20.73
N GLN A 291 -33.90 34.61 -20.05
CA GLN A 291 -35.18 34.01 -20.42
C GLN A 291 -36.35 34.99 -20.24
N TYR A 292 -36.33 35.80 -19.18
CA TYR A 292 -37.41 36.74 -18.88
C TYR A 292 -37.16 38.18 -19.36
N ARG A 293 -36.06 38.43 -20.12
CA ARG A 293 -35.62 39.77 -20.57
C ARG A 293 -35.66 40.83 -19.45
N LYS A 294 -35.33 40.44 -18.22
CA LYS A 294 -35.36 41.35 -17.06
C LYS A 294 -34.01 42.05 -16.91
N LYS A 295 -34.03 43.32 -16.50
CA LYS A 295 -32.81 44.07 -16.15
C LYS A 295 -32.18 43.46 -14.88
N PRO A 296 -30.84 43.42 -14.78
CA PRO A 296 -30.12 42.74 -13.69
C PRO A 296 -30.40 43.28 -12.28
N ASN A 297 -31.11 44.41 -12.14
CA ASN A 297 -31.47 45.01 -10.85
C ASN A 297 -32.85 44.55 -10.31
N THR A 298 -33.49 43.57 -10.94
CA THR A 298 -34.76 43.00 -10.42
C THR A 298 -34.47 41.80 -9.51
N PRO A 299 -35.14 41.64 -8.37
CA PRO A 299 -34.86 40.54 -7.45
C PRO A 299 -35.04 39.17 -8.13
N PHE A 300 -34.05 38.29 -7.95
CA PHE A 300 -34.11 36.91 -8.40
C PHE A 300 -35.10 36.15 -7.52
N ILE A 301 -36.17 35.64 -8.13
CA ILE A 301 -37.15 34.78 -7.46
C ILE A 301 -36.91 33.37 -8.00
N ARG A 302 -36.43 32.46 -7.14
CA ARG A 302 -36.18 31.07 -7.51
C ARG A 302 -37.54 30.43 -7.87
N PRO A 303 -37.75 29.91 -9.08
CA PRO A 303 -39.01 29.26 -9.41
C PRO A 303 -39.18 28.03 -8.50
N MET A 304 -40.26 27.98 -7.73
CA MET A 304 -40.65 26.74 -7.06
C MET A 304 -41.11 25.78 -8.16
N ILE A 305 -40.39 24.68 -8.30
CA ILE A 305 -40.81 23.54 -9.09
C ILE A 305 -41.61 22.67 -8.12
N ASP A 306 -42.92 22.59 -8.33
CA ASP A 306 -43.80 21.63 -7.66
C ASP A 306 -43.51 20.19 -8.11
#